data_AF-A0A5K7YUJ8-F1
#
_entry.id   AF-A0A5K7YUJ8-F1
#
_cell.length_a   1.000
_cell.length_b   1.000
_cell.length_c   1.000
_cell.angle_alpha   90.00
_cell.angle_beta   90.00
_cell.angle_gamma   90.00
#
_symmetry.space_group_name_H-M   'P 1'
#
loop_
_entity.id
_entity.type
_entity.pdbx_description
1 polymer ?
#
loop_
_entity_poly.entity_id
_entity_poly.type
_entity_poly.pdbx_seq_one_letter_code
_entity_poly.pdbx_strand_id
1 'polypeptide(L)'
;MLKKFPIDIETLQGESGIEVYVLNKWKNANFVTTLKHLPSNTITAKVLNDGYSLFKNVAKGEDYLIEVQFSDPLKRLKYKSKKTKIKYSGPKNLRIIGTGSGRCGTSSFAKYLDGMRFANRKLVRARHESMSGLILEKIRDKATEEIKHYLLSFQHNVEISPYFSLIPEILDVGDKVVLIIRDGRKVVASGMARGWYSRASIWDQIKPDFEGTTFEKCCHLWRHTNENVINKADIVIKLEDLISNNLDEKFYKILGLSMVQKEFPKTNKSKNPPQYKWSKDEFSDFKRICGHLMDQYYSGWENDSLIKINS
;
A
#
# COMPACT_ATOMS: atom_id res chain seq x y z
N MET A 1 -7.99 19.39 21.64
CA MET A 1 -7.90 17.91 21.56
C MET A 1 -6.78 17.54 20.57
N LEU A 2 -5.66 16.97 21.04
CA LEU A 2 -4.52 16.65 20.16
C LEU A 2 -4.84 15.40 19.33
N LYS A 3 -4.88 15.55 18.00
CA LYS A 3 -4.98 14.40 17.09
C LYS A 3 -3.81 13.44 17.41
N LYS A 4 -4.12 12.15 17.61
CA LYS A 4 -3.12 11.09 17.87
C LYS A 4 -1.98 11.21 16.85
N PHE A 5 -0.75 11.34 17.32
CA PHE A 5 0.45 11.32 16.48
C PHE A 5 0.56 9.95 15.77
N PRO A 6 0.42 9.89 14.43
CA PRO A 6 0.54 8.64 13.71
C PRO A 6 2.03 8.38 13.46
N ILE A 7 2.66 7.71 14.42
CA ILE A 7 3.98 7.11 14.23
C ILE A 7 3.70 5.65 13.89
N ASP A 8 4.17 5.20 12.74
CA ASP A 8 4.19 3.78 12.42
C ASP A 8 5.60 3.26 12.70
N ILE A 9 5.68 2.13 13.38
CA ILE A 9 6.94 1.50 13.75
C ILE A 9 6.94 0.11 13.15
N GLU A 10 7.92 -0.14 12.31
CA GLU A 10 8.24 -1.48 11.83
C GLU A 10 9.59 -1.88 12.41
N THR A 11 9.77 -3.19 12.58
CA THR A 11 11.00 -3.74 13.11
C THR A 11 11.41 -4.91 12.25
N LEU A 12 12.62 -4.88 11.71
CA LEU A 12 13.19 -5.93 10.89
C LEU A 12 14.25 -6.71 11.66
N GLN A 13 14.42 -7.99 11.31
CA GLN A 13 15.59 -8.74 11.75
C GLN A 13 16.74 -8.40 10.79
N GLY A 14 17.79 -7.76 11.30
CA GLY A 14 19.04 -7.51 10.57
C GLY A 14 20.13 -8.53 10.95
N GLU A 15 21.26 -8.47 10.24
CA GLU A 15 22.41 -9.37 10.44
C GLU A 15 23.01 -9.27 11.86
N SER A 16 23.09 -8.05 12.41
CA SER A 16 23.71 -7.76 13.72
C SER A 16 22.71 -7.51 14.85
N GLY A 17 21.40 -7.68 14.61
CA GLY A 17 20.35 -7.40 15.60
C GLY A 17 19.05 -6.92 14.99
N ILE A 18 18.16 -6.32 15.79
CA ILE A 18 16.90 -5.77 15.27
C ILE A 18 17.13 -4.37 14.71
N GLU A 19 16.58 -4.11 13.55
CA GLU A 19 16.48 -2.78 12.96
C GLU A 19 15.09 -2.21 13.23
N VAL A 20 15.01 -1.01 13.82
CA VAL A 20 13.73 -0.33 14.10
C VAL A 20 13.57 0.83 13.12
N TYR A 21 12.50 0.77 12.35
CA TYR A 21 12.11 1.78 11.37
C TYR A 21 10.92 2.56 11.92
N VAL A 22 11.14 3.85 12.16
CA VAL A 22 10.10 4.76 12.64
C VAL A 22 9.67 5.67 11.49
N LEU A 23 8.51 5.40 10.89
CA LEU A 23 7.96 6.21 9.81
C LEU A 23 7.31 7.48 10.38
N ASN A 24 7.69 8.61 9.81
CA ASN A 24 7.03 9.87 10.05
C ASN A 24 6.12 10.28 8.90
N LYS A 25 4.82 10.43 9.17
CA LYS A 25 3.83 10.81 8.15
C LYS A 25 3.75 12.32 7.88
N TRP A 26 4.51 13.15 8.58
CA TRP A 26 4.50 14.60 8.41
C TRP A 26 5.58 15.02 7.40
N LYS A 27 5.15 15.40 6.20
CA LYS A 27 6.04 16.00 5.20
C LYS A 27 6.48 17.39 5.70
N ASN A 28 7.78 17.70 5.57
CA ASN A 28 8.38 19.03 5.80
C ASN A 28 8.60 19.47 7.27
N ALA A 29 8.56 18.56 8.24
CA ALA A 29 8.98 18.88 9.61
C ALA A 29 10.36 18.26 9.89
N ASN A 30 11.18 18.96 10.67
CA ASN A 30 12.45 18.42 11.14
C ASN A 30 12.18 17.54 12.35
N PHE A 31 12.69 16.30 12.32
CA PHE A 31 12.47 15.31 13.35
C PHE A 31 13.78 14.83 13.95
N VAL A 32 13.77 14.66 15.26
CA VAL A 32 14.79 13.89 15.97
C VAL A 32 14.06 12.73 16.62
N THR A 33 14.37 11.51 16.20
CA THR A 33 13.86 10.30 16.83
C THR A 33 14.97 9.71 17.68
N THR A 34 14.66 9.47 18.95
CA THR A 34 15.59 8.88 19.92
C THR A 34 15.00 7.56 20.42
N LEU A 35 15.82 6.52 20.47
CA LEU A 35 15.46 5.23 21.04
C LEU A 35 16.23 5.06 22.36
N LYS A 36 15.52 5.02 23.48
CA LYS A 36 16.13 4.79 24.81
C LYS A 36 15.89 3.35 25.22
N HIS A 37 16.97 2.60 25.40
CA HIS A 37 16.98 1.30 26.05
C HIS A 37 16.88 1.52 27.56
N LEU A 38 15.85 0.97 28.21
CA LEU A 38 15.72 1.07 29.65
C LEU A 38 16.53 -0.08 30.28
N PRO A 39 17.56 0.18 31.10
CA PRO A 39 17.76 1.41 31.87
C PRO A 39 18.86 2.39 31.39
N SER A 40 19.76 2.08 30.45
CA SER A 40 21.04 2.82 30.40
C SER A 40 21.60 3.31 29.06
N ASN A 41 21.09 2.91 27.88
CA ASN A 41 21.70 3.33 26.60
C ASN A 41 20.73 4.09 25.70
N THR A 42 21.14 5.28 25.26
CA THR A 42 20.44 6.05 24.22
C THR A 42 21.06 5.74 22.87
N ILE A 43 20.26 5.25 21.93
CA ILE A 43 20.64 5.04 20.54
C ILE A 43 20.02 6.18 19.73
N THR A 44 20.84 6.93 19.00
CA THR A 44 20.38 8.00 18.11
C THR A 44 20.21 7.43 16.70
N ALA A 45 19.07 7.69 16.06
CA ALA A 45 18.80 7.16 14.72
C ALA A 45 19.56 7.91 13.62
N LYS A 46 19.83 7.18 12.53
CA LYS A 46 20.08 7.80 11.23
C LYS A 46 18.73 8.16 10.59
N VAL A 47 18.56 9.43 10.22
CA VAL A 47 17.40 9.86 9.43
C VAL A 47 17.61 9.42 7.98
N LEU A 48 16.62 8.76 7.42
CA LEU A 48 16.57 8.34 6.02
C LEU A 48 15.80 9.38 5.18
N ASN A 49 16.11 9.45 3.89
CA ASN A 49 15.62 10.48 2.95
C ASN A 49 14.09 10.46 2.74
N ASP A 50 13.40 9.44 3.22
CA ASP A 50 11.98 9.15 3.03
C ASP A 50 11.15 9.34 4.31
N GLY A 51 11.74 9.95 5.35
CA GLY A 51 11.06 10.25 6.61
C GLY A 51 11.06 9.09 7.61
N TYR A 52 11.88 8.07 7.37
CA TYR A 52 12.15 7.02 8.36
C TYR A 52 13.33 7.40 9.26
N SER A 53 13.26 7.00 10.52
CA SER A 53 14.43 6.93 11.41
C SER A 53 14.82 5.47 11.60
N LEU A 54 16.07 5.12 11.31
CA LEU A 54 16.61 3.78 11.45
C LEU A 54 17.46 3.67 12.72
N PHE A 55 17.12 2.73 13.59
CA PHE A 55 17.95 2.29 14.71
C PHE A 55 18.46 0.88 14.43
N LYS A 56 19.76 0.66 14.52
CA LYS A 56 20.37 -0.66 14.35
C LYS A 56 20.71 -1.30 15.70
N ASN A 57 20.90 -2.62 15.69
CA ASN A 57 21.37 -3.40 16.84
C ASN A 57 20.48 -3.28 18.08
N VAL A 58 19.17 -3.19 17.86
CA VAL A 58 18.18 -3.20 18.94
C VAL A 58 18.06 -4.64 19.47
N ALA A 59 18.13 -4.82 20.79
CA ALA A 59 18.07 -6.14 21.42
C ALA A 59 16.63 -6.68 21.43
N LYS A 60 16.52 -8.01 21.35
CA LYS A 60 15.25 -8.72 21.29
C LYS A 60 14.63 -8.89 22.66
N GLY A 61 13.31 -8.71 22.75
CA GLY A 61 12.54 -8.95 23.98
C GLY A 61 12.54 -7.80 24.98
N GLU A 62 13.39 -6.80 24.77
CA GLU A 62 13.53 -5.62 25.61
C GLU A 62 12.47 -4.54 25.33
N ASP A 63 12.21 -3.73 26.35
CA ASP A 63 11.33 -2.57 26.27
C ASP A 63 12.14 -1.33 25.85
N TYR A 64 11.81 -0.77 24.68
CA TYR A 64 12.40 0.50 24.26
C TYR A 64 11.42 1.64 24.30
N LEU A 65 11.90 2.80 24.71
CA LEU A 65 11.17 4.04 24.65
C LEU A 65 11.57 4.80 23.39
N ILE A 66 10.65 4.91 22.43
CA ILE A 66 10.84 5.82 21.29
C ILE A 66 10.33 7.20 21.69
N GLU A 67 11.20 8.19 21.60
CA GLU A 67 10.87 9.61 21.72
C GLU A 67 11.00 10.27 20.34
N VAL A 68 9.89 10.73 19.77
CA VAL A 68 9.91 11.57 18.57
C VAL A 68 9.79 13.02 18.99
N GLN A 69 10.80 13.83 18.66
CA GLN A 69 10.81 15.27 18.79
C GLN A 69 10.66 15.90 17.40
N PHE A 70 9.89 16.98 17.29
CA PHE A 70 9.72 17.70 16.02
C PHE A 70 9.62 19.21 16.20
N SER A 71 10.05 19.93 15.16
CA SER A 71 9.78 21.35 15.01
C SER A 71 8.90 21.59 13.78
N ASP A 72 7.79 22.31 13.97
CA ASP A 72 6.97 22.82 12.88
C ASP A 72 7.48 24.22 12.53
N PRO A 73 8.18 24.40 11.39
CA PRO A 73 8.75 25.69 11.02
C PRO A 73 7.66 26.78 10.85
N LEU A 74 6.42 26.39 10.56
CA LEU A 74 5.31 27.33 10.38
C LEU A 74 4.64 27.73 11.71
N LYS A 75 4.81 26.94 12.79
CA LYS A 75 4.10 27.19 14.06
C LYS A 75 5.00 27.60 15.23
N ARG A 76 6.32 27.72 15.06
CA ARG A 76 7.28 28.03 16.13
C ARG A 76 7.11 27.19 17.42
N LEU A 77 6.44 26.03 17.33
CA LEU A 77 6.14 25.18 18.47
C LEU A 77 7.36 24.31 18.80
N LYS A 78 7.92 24.48 20.00
CA LYS A 78 8.94 23.58 20.56
C LYS A 78 8.31 22.29 21.09
N TYR A 79 8.64 21.20 20.40
CA TYR A 79 8.76 19.81 20.84
C TYR A 79 7.68 19.21 21.75
N LYS A 80 6.73 18.47 21.16
CA LYS A 80 5.98 17.43 21.87
C LYS A 80 6.69 16.10 21.69
N SER A 81 7.16 15.50 22.79
CA SER A 81 7.65 14.13 22.77
C SER A 81 6.49 13.16 22.89
N LYS A 82 6.42 12.19 21.98
CA LYS A 82 5.57 11.01 22.17
C LYS A 82 6.47 9.86 22.56
N LYS A 83 6.16 9.27 23.70
CA LYS A 83 6.77 8.06 24.24
C LYS A 83 5.94 6.86 23.81
N THR A 84 6.56 5.87 23.18
CA THR A 84 5.92 4.57 22.98
C THR A 84 6.88 3.46 23.35
N LYS A 85 6.35 2.46 24.06
CA LYS A 85 7.07 1.21 24.29
C LYS A 85 6.96 0.36 23.04
N ILE A 86 8.09 -0.17 22.58
CA ILE A 86 8.10 -1.24 21.59
C ILE A 86 8.66 -2.50 22.22
N LYS A 87 8.01 -3.62 21.93
CA LYS A 87 8.51 -4.96 22.22
C LYS A 87 8.52 -5.71 20.90
N TYR A 88 9.71 -6.08 20.45
CA TYR A 88 9.85 -6.93 19.27
C TYR A 88 9.29 -8.32 19.58
N SER A 89 8.25 -8.73 18.87
CA SER A 89 7.60 -10.03 19.06
C SER A 89 8.07 -11.11 18.06
N GLY A 90 9.05 -10.80 17.21
CA GLY A 90 9.37 -11.66 16.06
C GLY A 90 8.43 -11.42 14.87
N PRO A 91 8.80 -11.88 13.67
CA PRO A 91 7.95 -11.78 12.50
C PRO A 91 6.62 -12.50 12.75
N LYS A 92 5.54 -11.99 12.17
CA LYS A 92 4.21 -12.62 12.32
C LYS A 92 3.85 -13.61 11.22
N ASN A 93 4.76 -13.79 10.26
CA ASN A 93 4.54 -14.36 8.93
C ASN A 93 3.38 -13.66 8.21
N LEU A 94 3.63 -13.17 7.00
CA LEU A 94 2.55 -12.57 6.21
C LEU A 94 1.54 -13.65 5.85
N ARG A 95 0.27 -13.41 6.21
CA ARG A 95 -0.81 -14.35 5.92
C ARG A 95 -1.63 -13.92 4.71
N ILE A 96 -1.76 -12.60 4.51
CA ILE A 96 -2.45 -12.06 3.35
C ILE A 96 -1.57 -10.99 2.74
N ILE A 97 -1.35 -11.11 1.44
CA ILE A 97 -0.82 -10.04 0.60
C ILE A 97 -1.97 -9.55 -0.28
N GLY A 98 -2.21 -8.25 -0.29
CA GLY A 98 -3.17 -7.63 -1.19
C GLY A 98 -2.48 -6.67 -2.15
N THR A 99 -2.93 -6.65 -3.40
CA THR A 99 -2.34 -5.77 -4.42
C THR A 99 -3.35 -5.38 -5.49
N GLY A 100 -2.90 -4.58 -6.45
CA GLY A 100 -3.63 -4.17 -7.64
C GLY A 100 -2.89 -3.02 -8.32
N SER A 101 -3.46 -2.49 -9.40
CA SER A 101 -2.84 -1.54 -10.34
C SER A 101 -2.44 -0.16 -9.78
N GLY A 102 -2.50 0.04 -8.47
CA GLY A 102 -2.55 1.36 -7.87
C GLY A 102 -3.89 2.04 -8.12
N ARG A 103 -4.29 2.93 -7.20
CA ARG A 103 -5.59 3.64 -7.24
C ARG A 103 -6.83 2.73 -7.22
N CYS A 104 -6.67 1.45 -6.90
CA CYS A 104 -7.75 0.47 -6.74
C CYS A 104 -8.25 0.34 -5.29
N GLY A 105 -7.91 1.28 -4.40
CA GLY A 105 -8.46 1.30 -3.03
C GLY A 105 -7.68 0.47 -2.01
N THR A 106 -6.45 0.06 -2.33
CA THR A 106 -5.51 -0.65 -1.43
C THR A 106 -5.47 -0.06 0.00
N SER A 107 -5.37 1.26 0.14
CA SER A 107 -5.34 1.91 1.47
C SER A 107 -6.65 1.76 2.25
N SER A 108 -7.80 1.84 1.58
CA SER A 108 -9.10 1.61 2.23
C SER A 108 -9.30 0.14 2.57
N PHE A 109 -8.82 -0.77 1.71
CA PHE A 109 -8.88 -2.20 1.97
C PHE A 109 -8.02 -2.61 3.17
N ALA A 110 -6.79 -2.07 3.30
CA ALA A 110 -5.98 -2.27 4.50
C ALA A 110 -6.73 -1.84 5.77
N LYS A 111 -7.35 -0.65 5.77
CA LYS A 111 -8.16 -0.17 6.91
C LYS A 111 -9.40 -1.02 7.17
N TYR A 112 -10.00 -1.56 6.12
CA TYR A 112 -11.14 -2.46 6.22
C TYR A 112 -10.75 -3.77 6.92
N LEU A 113 -9.61 -4.35 6.56
CA LEU A 113 -9.12 -5.58 7.19
C LEU A 113 -8.56 -5.35 8.61
N ASP A 114 -7.95 -4.20 8.87
CA ASP A 114 -7.30 -3.93 10.17
C ASP A 114 -8.28 -4.04 11.33
N GLY A 115 -7.89 -4.79 12.38
CA GLY A 115 -8.72 -5.05 13.55
C GLY A 115 -9.76 -6.16 13.40
N MET A 116 -9.93 -6.75 12.22
CA MET A 116 -10.70 -7.99 12.06
C MET A 116 -10.01 -9.16 12.78
N ARG A 117 -10.65 -10.34 12.77
CA ARG A 117 -10.06 -11.58 13.29
C ARG A 117 -9.97 -12.63 12.20
N PHE A 118 -8.90 -13.39 12.23
CA PHE A 118 -8.84 -14.68 11.54
C PHE A 118 -9.74 -15.70 12.24
N ALA A 119 -10.11 -16.78 11.55
CA ALA A 119 -10.91 -17.88 12.09
C ALA A 119 -10.27 -18.50 13.36
N ASN A 120 -8.93 -18.51 13.44
CA ASN A 120 -8.18 -18.93 14.63
C ASN A 120 -8.13 -17.88 15.76
N ARG A 121 -9.00 -16.86 15.70
CA ARG A 121 -9.14 -15.74 16.65
C ARG A 121 -7.95 -14.79 16.73
N LYS A 122 -6.86 -15.00 15.96
CA LYS A 122 -5.76 -14.05 15.88
C LYS A 122 -6.24 -12.72 15.28
N LEU A 123 -5.75 -11.61 15.82
CA LEU A 123 -6.07 -10.27 15.33
C LEU A 123 -5.41 -10.01 13.97
N VAL A 124 -6.17 -9.48 13.02
CA VAL A 124 -5.67 -8.94 11.76
C VAL A 124 -5.00 -7.59 12.03
N ARG A 125 -3.73 -7.50 11.65
CA ARG A 125 -2.96 -6.25 11.61
C ARG A 125 -2.66 -6.00 10.15
N ALA A 126 -3.40 -5.08 9.54
CA ALA A 126 -3.25 -4.76 8.13
C ALA A 126 -2.51 -3.44 7.96
N ARG A 127 -1.55 -3.44 7.04
CA ARG A 127 -0.75 -2.26 6.68
C ARG A 127 -0.83 -2.01 5.19
N HIS A 128 -0.43 -0.80 4.83
CA HIS A 128 -0.47 -0.31 3.46
C HIS A 128 0.83 0.39 3.15
N GLU A 129 1.57 -0.15 2.18
CA GLU A 129 2.86 0.39 1.72
C GLU A 129 3.88 0.51 2.86
N SER A 130 3.93 -0.50 3.74
CA SER A 130 4.94 -0.58 4.80
C SER A 130 6.33 -0.56 4.19
N MET A 131 7.18 0.34 4.67
CA MET A 131 8.57 0.51 4.20
C MET A 131 8.69 0.78 2.69
N SER A 132 7.66 1.37 2.08
CA SER A 132 7.63 1.62 0.63
C SER A 132 8.83 2.39 0.09
N GLY A 133 9.39 3.37 0.82
CA GLY A 133 10.59 4.08 0.35
C GLY A 133 11.74 3.12 0.02
N LEU A 134 12.06 2.22 0.96
CA LEU A 134 13.10 1.21 0.82
C LEU A 134 12.73 0.13 -0.19
N ILE A 135 11.49 -0.38 -0.15
CA ILE A 135 11.05 -1.42 -1.07
C ILE A 135 11.09 -0.92 -2.52
N LEU A 136 10.64 0.30 -2.79
CA LEU A 136 10.64 0.85 -4.15
C LEU A 136 12.07 1.05 -4.69
N GLU A 137 13.04 1.40 -3.84
CA GLU A 137 14.46 1.41 -4.23
C GLU A 137 14.94 0.02 -4.60
N LYS A 138 14.62 -1.00 -3.80
CA LYS A 138 14.98 -2.40 -4.09
C LYS A 138 14.29 -2.94 -5.34
N ILE A 139 13.07 -2.50 -5.65
CA ILE A 139 12.39 -2.85 -6.90
C ILE A 139 13.14 -2.26 -8.09
N ARG A 140 13.50 -0.97 -8.03
CA ARG A 140 14.29 -0.31 -9.07
C ARG A 140 15.61 -1.05 -9.31
N ASP A 141 16.25 -1.47 -8.22
CA ASP A 141 17.54 -2.14 -8.25
C ASP A 141 17.41 -3.67 -8.49
N LYS A 142 16.19 -4.19 -8.72
CA LYS A 142 15.87 -5.61 -8.94
C LYS A 142 16.36 -6.55 -7.85
N ALA A 143 16.41 -6.08 -6.60
CA ALA A 143 16.88 -6.82 -5.44
C ALA A 143 15.76 -7.65 -4.79
N THR A 144 15.18 -8.59 -5.54
CA THR A 144 13.99 -9.38 -5.15
C THR A 144 14.15 -10.11 -3.82
N GLU A 145 15.31 -10.73 -3.57
CA GLU A 145 15.57 -11.47 -2.32
C GLU A 145 15.60 -10.55 -1.08
N GLU A 146 16.14 -9.35 -1.22
CA GLU A 146 16.11 -8.35 -0.13
C GLU A 146 14.67 -7.90 0.17
N ILE A 147 13.83 -7.76 -0.86
CA ILE A 147 12.42 -7.43 -0.68
C ILE A 147 11.73 -8.57 0.06
N LYS A 148 11.91 -9.84 -0.36
CA LYS A 148 11.35 -11.00 0.34
C LYS A 148 11.78 -11.02 1.82
N HIS A 149 13.05 -10.75 2.09
CA HIS A 149 13.57 -10.66 3.45
C HIS A 149 12.89 -9.56 4.29
N TYR A 150 12.65 -8.37 3.72
CA TYR A 150 11.90 -7.31 4.39
C TYR A 150 10.47 -7.73 4.70
N LEU A 151 9.78 -8.34 3.73
CA LEU A 151 8.39 -8.78 3.89
C LEU A 151 8.24 -9.85 4.97
N LEU A 152 9.14 -10.84 5.00
CA LEU A 152 9.14 -11.89 6.02
C LEU A 152 9.42 -11.34 7.43
N SER A 153 10.05 -10.19 7.53
CA SER A 153 10.41 -9.55 8.80
C SER A 153 9.29 -8.67 9.39
N PHE A 154 8.19 -8.43 8.65
CA PHE A 154 7.10 -7.56 9.09
C PHE A 154 6.40 -8.06 10.37
N GLN A 155 5.98 -7.09 11.21
CA GLN A 155 5.29 -7.33 12.48
C GLN A 155 3.76 -7.38 12.35
N HIS A 156 3.27 -7.14 11.15
CA HIS A 156 1.88 -7.24 10.76
C HIS A 156 1.68 -8.52 9.95
N ASN A 157 0.43 -8.98 9.81
CA ASN A 157 0.13 -10.27 9.17
C ASN A 157 -0.69 -10.09 7.87
N VAL A 158 -0.97 -8.85 7.51
CA VAL A 158 -1.61 -8.48 6.24
C VAL A 158 -0.90 -7.25 5.69
N GLU A 159 -0.33 -7.36 4.50
CA GLU A 159 0.29 -6.23 3.80
C GLU A 159 -0.44 -5.96 2.50
N ILE A 160 -0.84 -4.71 2.27
CA ILE A 160 -1.59 -4.32 1.07
C ILE A 160 -0.82 -3.23 0.32
N SER A 161 -0.26 -3.56 -0.83
CA SER A 161 0.59 -2.61 -1.57
C SER A 161 0.47 -2.77 -3.09
N PRO A 162 0.41 -1.67 -3.85
CA PRO A 162 0.30 -1.76 -5.31
C PRO A 162 1.60 -2.27 -5.96
N TYR A 163 2.75 -2.09 -5.33
CA TYR A 163 4.03 -2.51 -5.90
C TYR A 163 4.12 -4.03 -6.12
N PHE A 164 3.41 -4.88 -5.36
CA PHE A 164 3.44 -6.33 -5.58
C PHE A 164 2.96 -6.74 -6.98
N SER A 165 2.08 -5.94 -7.60
CA SER A 165 1.59 -6.18 -8.95
C SER A 165 2.64 -5.96 -10.05
N LEU A 166 3.74 -5.28 -9.71
CA LEU A 166 4.88 -5.06 -10.59
C LEU A 166 5.97 -6.15 -10.46
N ILE A 167 5.94 -6.92 -9.38
CA ILE A 167 6.95 -7.92 -8.99
C ILE A 167 6.25 -9.20 -8.48
N PRO A 168 5.43 -9.84 -9.31
CA PRO A 168 4.59 -10.95 -8.86
C PRO A 168 5.38 -12.13 -8.28
N GLU A 169 6.69 -12.25 -8.55
CA GLU A 169 7.61 -13.24 -8.01
C GLU A 169 7.81 -13.20 -6.48
N ILE A 170 7.41 -12.13 -5.80
CA ILE A 170 7.47 -12.04 -4.32
C ILE A 170 6.16 -12.36 -3.62
N LEU A 171 5.11 -12.71 -4.38
CA LEU A 171 3.80 -13.01 -3.80
C LEU A 171 3.77 -14.33 -3.01
N ASP A 172 4.77 -15.18 -3.19
CA ASP A 172 4.95 -16.46 -2.49
C ASP A 172 5.26 -16.31 -0.99
N VAL A 173 5.63 -15.11 -0.53
CA VAL A 173 5.92 -14.87 0.90
C VAL A 173 4.66 -14.79 1.78
N GLY A 174 3.46 -14.73 1.17
CA GLY A 174 2.19 -14.71 1.89
C GLY A 174 1.40 -16.01 1.71
N ASP A 175 0.65 -16.43 2.75
CA ASP A 175 -0.24 -17.61 2.64
C ASP A 175 -1.38 -17.43 1.62
N LYS A 176 -1.82 -16.18 1.42
CA LYS A 176 -2.95 -15.80 0.57
C LYS A 176 -2.67 -14.52 -0.21
N VAL A 177 -3.04 -14.53 -1.49
CA VAL A 177 -2.89 -13.39 -2.40
C VAL A 177 -4.26 -12.86 -2.82
N VAL A 178 -4.48 -11.56 -2.65
CA VAL A 178 -5.71 -10.86 -3.01
C VAL A 178 -5.41 -9.85 -4.10
N LEU A 179 -6.04 -10.01 -5.26
CA LEU A 179 -6.05 -8.98 -6.29
C LEU A 179 -7.28 -8.09 -6.13
N ILE A 180 -7.05 -6.81 -5.89
CA ILE A 180 -8.07 -5.77 -5.87
C ILE A 180 -8.08 -5.10 -7.23
N ILE A 181 -9.09 -5.43 -8.03
CA ILE A 181 -9.32 -4.77 -9.32
C ILE A 181 -10.30 -3.61 -9.14
N ARG A 182 -10.09 -2.55 -9.92
CA ARG A 182 -11.00 -1.41 -10.02
C ARG A 182 -11.25 -1.14 -11.49
N ASP A 183 -12.43 -0.62 -11.82
CA ASP A 183 -12.81 -0.20 -13.16
C ASP A 183 -11.65 0.57 -13.82
N GLY A 184 -11.12 0.00 -14.91
CA GLY A 184 -9.93 0.48 -15.59
C GLY A 184 -10.08 1.93 -16.03
N ARG A 185 -11.29 2.36 -16.37
CA ARG A 185 -11.57 3.75 -16.76
C ARG A 185 -11.29 4.73 -15.64
N LYS A 186 -11.74 4.37 -14.43
CA LYS A 186 -11.51 5.17 -13.22
C LYS A 186 -10.04 5.17 -12.82
N VAL A 187 -9.33 4.06 -13.03
CA VAL A 187 -7.89 3.97 -12.70
C VAL A 187 -7.08 4.81 -13.67
N VAL A 188 -7.25 4.62 -14.99
CA VAL A 188 -6.54 5.36 -16.04
C VAL A 188 -6.75 6.87 -15.87
N ALA A 189 -8.01 7.31 -15.72
CA ALA A 189 -8.30 8.73 -15.47
C ALA A 189 -7.65 9.25 -14.17
N SER A 190 -7.62 8.44 -13.10
CA SER A 190 -6.93 8.82 -11.87
C SER A 190 -5.41 8.83 -12.01
N GLY A 191 -4.83 7.99 -12.87
CA GLY A 191 -3.40 7.93 -13.17
C GLY A 191 -2.94 9.15 -13.95
N MET A 192 -3.66 9.46 -15.02
CA MET A 192 -3.51 10.68 -15.82
C MET A 192 -3.56 11.94 -14.95
N ALA A 193 -4.60 12.09 -14.11
CA ALA A 193 -4.75 13.23 -13.22
C ALA A 193 -3.64 13.35 -12.15
N ARG A 194 -2.89 12.26 -11.91
CA ARG A 194 -1.74 12.23 -10.99
C ARG A 194 -0.40 12.39 -11.70
N GLY A 195 -0.40 12.54 -13.02
CA GLY A 195 0.81 12.67 -13.83
C GLY A 195 1.65 11.39 -13.84
N TRP A 196 1.02 10.21 -13.84
CA TRP A 196 1.74 8.97 -14.13
C TRP A 196 2.47 9.10 -15.47
N TYR A 197 3.72 8.63 -15.53
CA TYR A 197 4.58 8.74 -16.71
C TYR A 197 4.98 10.18 -17.11
N SER A 198 4.68 11.17 -16.28
CA SER A 198 5.07 12.57 -16.54
C SER A 198 5.93 13.18 -15.43
N ARG A 199 6.30 12.41 -14.42
CA ARG A 199 7.05 12.88 -13.24
C ARG A 199 8.33 12.05 -13.07
N ALA A 200 9.35 12.68 -12.50
CA ALA A 200 10.59 12.00 -12.09
C ALA A 200 10.46 11.44 -10.65
N SER A 201 9.46 10.59 -10.41
CA SER A 201 9.28 9.94 -9.11
C SER A 201 9.80 8.50 -9.12
N ILE A 202 10.18 7.95 -7.96
CA ILE A 202 10.58 6.54 -7.86
C ILE A 202 9.49 5.59 -8.37
N TRP A 203 8.22 5.94 -8.17
CA TRP A 203 7.09 5.21 -8.74
C TRP A 203 7.08 5.20 -10.26
N ASP A 204 7.54 6.26 -10.92
CA ASP A 204 7.65 6.28 -12.37
C ASP A 204 8.86 5.49 -12.86
N GLN A 205 9.94 5.44 -12.08
CA GLN A 205 11.16 4.68 -12.40
C GLN A 205 10.97 3.16 -12.34
N ILE A 206 10.04 2.66 -11.50
CA ILE A 206 9.80 1.22 -11.36
C ILE A 206 8.69 0.68 -12.27
N LYS A 207 7.95 1.56 -12.95
CA LYS A 207 6.93 1.11 -13.90
C LYS A 207 7.62 0.60 -15.17
N PRO A 208 7.05 -0.40 -15.85
CA PRO A 208 7.50 -0.74 -17.19
C PRO A 208 7.36 0.48 -18.10
N ASP A 209 8.36 0.67 -18.96
CA ASP A 209 8.32 1.70 -19.99
C ASP A 209 7.50 1.18 -21.18
N PHE A 210 6.22 1.52 -21.19
CA PHE A 210 5.33 1.22 -22.31
C PHE A 210 5.51 2.26 -23.41
N GLU A 211 5.33 1.86 -24.66
CA GLU A 211 5.27 2.78 -25.80
C GLU A 211 3.91 3.50 -25.88
N GLY A 212 3.84 4.54 -26.71
CA GLY A 212 2.61 5.29 -26.97
C GLY A 212 2.41 6.52 -26.08
N THR A 213 1.21 7.09 -26.18
CA THR A 213 0.81 8.29 -25.43
C THR A 213 0.73 8.02 -23.93
N THR A 214 0.77 9.07 -23.09
CA THR A 214 0.58 8.93 -21.63
C THR A 214 -0.71 8.18 -21.28
N PHE A 215 -1.76 8.35 -22.08
CA PHE A 215 -3.03 7.63 -21.93
C PHE A 215 -2.85 6.13 -22.15
N GLU A 216 -2.24 5.73 -23.27
CA GLU A 216 -1.96 4.33 -23.58
C GLU A 216 -1.03 3.70 -22.55
N LYS A 217 0.02 4.40 -22.10
CA LYS A 217 0.90 3.93 -21.02
C LYS A 217 0.12 3.66 -19.73
N CYS A 218 -0.84 4.52 -19.36
CA CYS A 218 -1.71 4.28 -18.21
C CYS A 218 -2.62 3.06 -18.41
N CYS A 219 -3.15 2.86 -19.62
CA CYS A 219 -3.96 1.68 -19.98
C CYS A 219 -3.13 0.40 -19.86
N HIS A 220 -1.94 0.38 -20.47
CA HIS A 220 -1.00 -0.73 -20.39
C HIS A 220 -0.60 -1.04 -18.95
N LEU A 221 -0.34 -0.03 -18.11
CA LEU A 221 -0.03 -0.24 -16.70
C LEU A 221 -1.18 -0.92 -15.95
N TRP A 222 -2.42 -0.44 -16.14
CA TRP A 222 -3.58 -1.06 -15.50
C TRP A 222 -3.75 -2.51 -15.94
N ARG A 223 -3.64 -2.81 -17.24
CA ARG A 223 -3.70 -4.18 -17.73
C ARG A 223 -2.59 -5.03 -17.13
N HIS A 224 -1.35 -4.61 -17.33
CA HIS A 224 -0.14 -5.35 -16.96
C HIS A 224 -0.14 -5.75 -15.48
N THR A 225 -0.43 -4.79 -14.60
CA THR A 225 -0.45 -5.04 -13.15
C THR A 225 -1.52 -6.05 -12.73
N ASN A 226 -2.70 -6.05 -13.37
CA ASN A 226 -3.73 -7.04 -13.06
C ASN A 226 -3.37 -8.43 -13.63
N GLU A 227 -2.91 -8.50 -14.88
CA GLU A 227 -2.50 -9.76 -15.54
C GLU A 227 -1.34 -10.45 -14.83
N ASN A 228 -0.36 -9.69 -14.31
CA ASN A 228 0.77 -10.24 -13.56
C ASN A 228 0.35 -11.02 -12.32
N VAL A 229 -0.79 -10.66 -11.71
CA VAL A 229 -1.22 -11.18 -10.42
C VAL A 229 -2.39 -12.15 -10.55
N ILE A 230 -3.19 -12.05 -11.61
CA ILE A 230 -4.44 -12.82 -11.77
C ILE A 230 -4.25 -14.32 -11.55
N ASN A 231 -3.18 -14.91 -12.09
CA ASN A 231 -2.87 -16.33 -12.00
C ASN A 231 -2.22 -16.75 -10.67
N LYS A 232 -1.84 -15.77 -9.83
CA LYS A 232 -1.28 -15.99 -8.49
C LYS A 232 -2.25 -15.67 -7.37
N ALA A 233 -3.37 -15.01 -7.69
CA ALA A 233 -4.35 -14.59 -6.71
C ALA A 233 -5.23 -15.78 -6.27
N ASP A 234 -5.40 -15.97 -4.96
CA ASP A 234 -6.42 -16.87 -4.42
C ASP A 234 -7.83 -16.30 -4.64
N ILE A 235 -7.94 -14.96 -4.72
CA ILE A 235 -9.20 -14.27 -4.98
C ILE A 235 -8.97 -12.94 -5.70
N VAL A 236 -9.84 -12.65 -6.66
CA VAL A 236 -9.96 -11.35 -7.32
C VAL A 236 -11.22 -10.66 -6.83
N ILE A 237 -11.11 -9.39 -6.43
CA ILE A 237 -12.20 -8.63 -5.82
C ILE A 237 -12.30 -7.27 -6.49
N LYS A 238 -13.51 -6.87 -6.89
CA LYS A 238 -13.76 -5.52 -7.39
C LYS A 238 -13.86 -4.54 -6.23
N LEU A 239 -13.21 -3.38 -6.35
CA LEU A 239 -13.36 -2.30 -5.39
C LEU A 239 -14.84 -1.86 -5.26
N GLU A 240 -15.57 -1.87 -6.36
CA GLU A 240 -17.00 -1.54 -6.38
C GLU A 240 -17.86 -2.50 -5.52
N ASP A 241 -17.51 -3.80 -5.48
CA ASP A 241 -18.20 -4.79 -4.65
C ASP A 241 -17.88 -4.57 -3.15
N LEU A 242 -16.63 -4.22 -2.84
CA LEU A 242 -16.23 -3.82 -1.48
C LEU A 242 -17.02 -2.59 -1.00
N ILE A 243 -17.19 -1.58 -1.84
CA ILE A 243 -17.87 -0.33 -1.49
C ILE A 243 -19.37 -0.54 -1.29
N SER A 244 -19.99 -1.43 -2.08
CA SER A 244 -21.41 -1.77 -1.97
C SER A 244 -21.71 -2.74 -0.81
N ASN A 245 -20.69 -3.14 -0.04
CA ASN A 245 -20.75 -4.19 0.98
C ASN A 245 -21.33 -5.51 0.43
N ASN A 246 -21.11 -5.79 -0.85
CA ASN A 246 -21.58 -7.01 -1.52
C ASN A 246 -20.51 -8.11 -1.46
N LEU A 247 -19.95 -8.34 -0.27
CA LEU A 247 -18.99 -9.43 -0.05
C LEU A 247 -19.75 -10.67 0.43
N ASP A 248 -19.55 -11.79 -0.24
CA ASP A 248 -20.14 -13.06 0.14
C ASP A 248 -19.32 -13.78 1.22
N GLU A 249 -19.86 -14.88 1.74
CA GLU A 249 -19.17 -15.74 2.70
C GLU A 249 -17.85 -16.32 2.14
N LYS A 250 -17.80 -16.52 0.82
CA LYS A 250 -16.63 -17.07 0.11
C LYS A 250 -15.42 -16.16 0.26
N PHE A 251 -15.58 -14.83 0.21
CA PHE A 251 -14.52 -13.86 0.51
C PHE A 251 -13.88 -14.12 1.89
N TYR A 252 -14.69 -14.18 2.95
CA TYR A 252 -14.18 -14.38 4.31
C TYR A 252 -13.52 -15.76 4.47
N LYS A 253 -14.12 -16.79 3.88
CA LYS A 253 -13.61 -18.16 3.92
C LYS A 253 -12.25 -18.29 3.24
N ILE A 254 -12.07 -17.73 2.04
CA ILE A 254 -10.78 -17.79 1.30
C ILE A 254 -9.67 -17.09 2.09
N LEU A 255 -9.96 -15.94 2.70
CA LEU A 255 -8.99 -15.19 3.50
C LEU A 255 -8.79 -15.74 4.92
N GLY A 256 -9.54 -16.77 5.31
CA GLY A 256 -9.51 -17.31 6.66
C GLY A 256 -9.95 -16.29 7.72
N LEU A 257 -10.83 -15.36 7.36
CA LEU A 257 -11.36 -14.31 8.23
C LEU A 257 -12.67 -14.75 8.88
N SER A 258 -12.91 -14.28 10.10
CA SER A 258 -14.24 -14.34 10.70
C SER A 258 -15.14 -13.33 10.01
N MET A 259 -16.34 -13.76 9.63
CA MET A 259 -17.35 -12.86 9.09
C MET A 259 -17.70 -11.79 10.13
N VAL A 260 -17.68 -10.52 9.69
CA VAL A 260 -17.99 -9.38 10.54
C VAL A 260 -18.79 -8.36 9.74
N GLN A 261 -19.81 -7.79 10.37
CA GLN A 261 -20.50 -6.62 9.84
C GLN A 261 -19.62 -5.38 10.10
N LYS A 262 -18.70 -5.12 9.19
CA LYS A 262 -17.88 -3.91 9.18
C LYS A 262 -18.17 -3.17 7.88
N GLU A 263 -18.41 -1.86 7.96
CA GLU A 263 -18.56 -1.05 6.76
C GLU A 263 -17.20 -0.82 6.09
N PHE A 264 -17.19 -0.87 4.76
CA PHE A 264 -16.01 -0.46 4.02
C PHE A 264 -15.72 1.04 4.25
N PRO A 265 -14.48 1.43 4.59
CA PRO A 265 -14.15 2.83 4.82
C PRO A 265 -14.43 3.65 3.57
N LYS A 266 -15.35 4.62 3.69
CA LYS A 266 -15.62 5.58 2.62
C LYS A 266 -14.29 6.24 2.23
N THR A 267 -13.82 5.99 1.02
CA THR A 267 -12.73 6.76 0.44
C THR A 267 -13.14 8.24 0.49
N ASN A 268 -12.21 9.14 0.85
CA ASN A 268 -12.44 10.57 0.72
C ASN A 268 -12.99 10.82 -0.69
N LYS A 269 -14.28 11.16 -0.79
CA LYS A 269 -14.88 11.58 -2.05
C LYS A 269 -14.05 12.77 -2.48
N SER A 270 -13.19 12.63 -3.50
CA SER A 270 -12.63 13.82 -4.11
C SER A 270 -13.83 14.64 -4.55
N LYS A 271 -13.90 15.92 -4.15
CA LYS A 271 -15.04 16.78 -4.49
C LYS A 271 -15.34 16.75 -5.99
N ASN A 272 -14.31 16.51 -6.79
CA ASN A 272 -14.38 16.18 -8.21
C ASN A 272 -13.74 14.81 -8.44
N PRO A 273 -14.49 13.69 -8.55
CA PRO A 273 -13.94 12.48 -9.15
C PRO A 273 -13.47 12.82 -10.57
N PRO A 274 -12.36 12.25 -11.07
CA PRO A 274 -11.97 12.44 -12.46
C PRO A 274 -13.13 12.00 -13.34
N GLN A 275 -13.75 12.94 -14.06
CA GLN A 275 -14.70 12.60 -15.11
C GLN A 275 -13.88 12.19 -16.32
N TYR A 276 -14.09 10.97 -16.80
CA TYR A 276 -13.48 10.46 -18.03
C TYR A 276 -14.25 11.05 -19.21
N LYS A 277 -13.83 12.23 -19.65
CA LYS A 277 -14.22 12.79 -20.95
C LYS A 277 -13.13 12.42 -21.94
N TRP A 278 -13.17 11.18 -22.40
CA TRP A 278 -12.20 10.68 -23.37
C TRP A 278 -12.65 11.02 -24.79
N SER A 279 -11.69 11.26 -25.67
CA SER A 279 -11.99 11.32 -27.11
C SER A 279 -12.47 9.97 -27.62
N LYS A 280 -13.03 9.94 -28.83
CA LYS A 280 -13.38 8.67 -29.50
C LYS A 280 -12.15 7.78 -29.68
N ASP A 281 -11.00 8.39 -29.98
CA ASP A 281 -9.73 7.68 -30.18
C ASP A 281 -9.22 7.10 -28.86
N GLU A 282 -9.22 7.88 -27.77
CA GLU A 282 -8.84 7.39 -26.43
C GLU A 282 -9.77 6.25 -25.96
N PHE A 283 -11.07 6.33 -26.23
CA PHE A 283 -11.99 5.25 -25.90
C PHE A 283 -11.71 3.99 -26.73
N SER A 284 -11.43 4.16 -28.03
CA SER A 284 -11.03 3.07 -28.92
C SER A 284 -9.74 2.40 -28.44
N ASP A 285 -8.74 3.19 -28.05
CA ASP A 285 -7.47 2.69 -27.49
C ASP A 285 -7.67 1.97 -26.16
N PHE A 286 -8.52 2.51 -25.29
CA PHE A 286 -8.85 1.82 -24.04
C PHE A 286 -9.52 0.47 -24.30
N LYS A 287 -10.49 0.41 -25.22
CA LYS A 287 -11.13 -0.85 -25.61
C LYS A 287 -10.13 -1.84 -26.17
N ARG A 288 -9.24 -1.38 -27.06
CA ARG A 288 -8.18 -2.20 -27.65
C ARG A 288 -7.19 -2.74 -26.60
N ILE A 289 -6.78 -1.92 -25.63
CA ILE A 289 -5.73 -2.28 -24.66
C ILE A 289 -6.30 -3.05 -23.48
N CYS A 290 -7.41 -2.56 -22.89
CA CYS A 290 -7.96 -3.01 -21.62
C CYS A 290 -9.24 -3.85 -21.75
N GLY A 291 -9.82 -3.92 -22.96
CA GLY A 291 -11.18 -4.43 -23.19
C GLY A 291 -11.42 -5.83 -22.65
N HIS A 292 -10.52 -6.78 -22.90
CA HIS A 292 -10.71 -8.18 -22.47
C HIS A 292 -10.78 -8.33 -20.94
N LEU A 293 -9.95 -7.62 -20.18
CA LEU A 293 -10.06 -7.60 -18.71
C LEU A 293 -11.33 -6.88 -18.24
N MET A 294 -11.73 -5.81 -18.93
CA MET A 294 -12.98 -5.11 -18.63
C MET A 294 -14.19 -6.00 -18.90
N ASP A 295 -14.20 -6.78 -19.98
CA ASP A 295 -15.24 -7.76 -20.29
C ASP A 295 -15.33 -8.84 -19.22
N GLN A 296 -14.18 -9.30 -18.71
CA GLN A 296 -14.11 -10.32 -17.67
C GLN A 296 -14.72 -9.86 -16.33
N TYR A 297 -14.49 -8.61 -15.92
CA TYR A 297 -14.83 -8.15 -14.56
C TYR A 297 -15.97 -7.12 -14.50
N TYR A 298 -16.22 -6.41 -15.59
CA TYR A 298 -17.16 -5.29 -15.68
C TYR A 298 -18.09 -5.48 -16.90
N SER A 299 -18.88 -6.55 -16.89
CA SER A 299 -19.84 -6.83 -17.99
C SER A 299 -20.71 -5.62 -18.32
N GLY A 300 -20.79 -5.26 -19.61
CA GLY A 300 -21.57 -4.11 -20.08
C GLY A 300 -20.90 -2.75 -19.90
N TRP A 301 -19.62 -2.70 -19.52
CA TRP A 301 -18.88 -1.46 -19.32
C TRP A 301 -18.92 -0.51 -20.52
N GLU A 302 -19.02 -1.03 -21.75
CA GLU A 302 -19.09 -0.22 -22.97
C GLU A 302 -20.34 0.68 -23.01
N ASN A 303 -21.46 0.21 -22.44
CA ASN A 303 -22.74 0.92 -22.46
C ASN A 303 -22.77 2.09 -21.47
N ASP A 304 -21.99 2.01 -20.38
CA ASP A 304 -21.86 3.09 -19.39
C ASP A 304 -21.15 4.33 -19.96
N SER A 305 -20.36 4.15 -21.03
CA SER A 305 -19.59 5.21 -21.71
C SER A 305 -20.43 6.09 -22.64
N LEU A 306 -21.70 5.73 -22.89
CA LEU A 306 -22.59 6.48 -23.78
C LEU A 306 -23.09 7.82 -23.19
N ILE A 307 -22.58 8.24 -22.03
CA ILE A 307 -22.96 9.52 -21.41
C ILE A 307 -21.84 10.55 -21.63
N LYS A 308 -22.02 11.33 -22.72
CA LYS A 308 -21.32 12.57 -23.11
C LYS A 308 -20.00 12.42 -23.89
N ILE A 309 -20.06 11.76 -25.04
CA ILE A 309 -19.20 12.17 -26.17
C ILE A 309 -19.79 13.50 -26.66
N ASN A 310 -19.15 14.62 -26.34
CA ASN A 310 -19.53 15.89 -26.97
C ASN A 310 -19.18 15.77 -28.45
N SER A 311 -20.21 15.66 -29.29
CA SER A 311 -20.15 15.94 -30.72
C SER A 311 -19.63 17.35 -30.98
#